data_AF-A0A2W2E690-F1
#
_entry.id   AF-A0A2W2E690-F1
#
_cell.length_a   1.000
_cell.length_b   1.000
_cell.length_c   1.000
_cell.angle_alpha   90.00
_cell.angle_beta   90.00
_cell.angle_gamma   90.00
#
_symmetry.space_group_name_H-M   'P 1'
#
loop_
_entity.id
_entity.type
_entity.pdbx_description
1 polymer ?
#
loop_
_entity_poly.entity_id
_entity_poly.type
_entity_poly.pdbx_seq_one_letter_code
_entity_poly.pdbx_strand_id
1 'polypeptide(L)'
;HLIAASFHGVSMRYNLVPMRGRQINQGLMARVENGARACLEGDGSVADYRVRLRYPDRKALAPDRIHVTMTPKISGVTRRITLTLPNDTLSEQEFDAWGERIARAFREARCDRDGA
;
A
#
# COMPACT_ATOMS: atom_id res chain seq x y z
N HIS A 1 -8.64 -2.54 -5.95
CA HIS A 1 -9.16 -3.27 -4.78
C HIS A 1 -8.51 -2.72 -3.52
N LEU A 2 -9.05 -2.97 -2.32
CA LEU A 2 -8.37 -2.60 -1.06
C LEU A 2 -7.30 -3.64 -0.70
N ILE A 3 -7.66 -4.91 -0.80
CA ILE A 3 -6.72 -6.03 -0.81
C ILE A 3 -6.62 -6.50 -2.26
N ALA A 4 -5.43 -6.48 -2.83
CA ALA A 4 -5.19 -6.96 -4.19
C ALA A 4 -5.62 -8.41 -4.39
N ALA A 5 -6.04 -8.75 -5.61
CA ALA A 5 -6.33 -10.12 -6.01
C ALA A 5 -5.13 -11.06 -5.83
N SER A 6 -3.90 -10.54 -6.00
CA SER A 6 -2.66 -11.28 -5.74
C SER A 6 -2.47 -11.69 -4.29
N PHE A 7 -3.20 -11.09 -3.36
CA PHE A 7 -3.25 -11.46 -1.94
C PHE A 7 -4.58 -12.14 -1.59
N HIS A 8 -5.20 -12.81 -2.57
CA HIS A 8 -6.54 -13.43 -2.45
C HIS A 8 -7.66 -12.43 -2.11
N GLY A 9 -7.44 -11.14 -2.41
CA GLY A 9 -8.48 -10.13 -2.29
C GLY A 9 -9.65 -10.41 -3.24
N VAL A 10 -10.82 -10.66 -2.67
CA VAL A 10 -12.01 -10.99 -3.46
C VAL A 10 -12.54 -9.77 -4.20
N SER A 11 -13.03 -9.96 -5.43
CA SER A 11 -13.69 -8.92 -6.23
C SER A 11 -15.13 -8.66 -5.76
N MET A 12 -15.30 -8.37 -4.47
CA MET A 12 -16.59 -8.08 -3.84
C MET A 12 -16.75 -6.58 -3.58
N ARG A 13 -17.99 -6.09 -3.53
CA ARG A 13 -18.29 -4.65 -3.35
C ARG A 13 -17.61 -4.02 -2.12
N TYR A 14 -17.43 -4.78 -1.05
CA TYR A 14 -16.76 -4.29 0.18
C TYR A 14 -15.23 -4.15 0.04
N ASN A 15 -14.62 -4.72 -1.00
CA ASN A 15 -13.19 -4.64 -1.31
C ASN A 15 -12.90 -3.69 -2.49
N LEU A 16 -13.93 -3.01 -3.00
CA LEU A 16 -13.84 -2.09 -4.13
C LEU A 16 -14.22 -0.69 -3.67
N VAL A 17 -13.45 0.28 -4.15
CA VAL A 17 -13.62 1.70 -3.80
C VAL A 17 -13.20 2.57 -4.98
N PRO A 18 -13.84 3.72 -5.21
CA PRO A 18 -13.35 4.68 -6.18
C PRO A 18 -11.96 5.22 -5.80
N MET A 19 -10.95 4.87 -6.58
CA MET A 19 -9.62 5.47 -6.52
C MET A 19 -9.51 6.53 -7.61
N ARG A 20 -9.15 7.76 -7.25
CA ARG A 20 -9.18 8.92 -8.14
C ARG A 20 -8.03 8.86 -9.15
N GLY A 21 -8.28 8.14 -10.25
CA GLY A 21 -7.38 8.06 -11.39
C GLY A 21 -6.36 6.90 -11.32
N ARG A 22 -5.63 6.74 -12.44
CA ARG A 22 -4.65 5.67 -12.61
C ARG A 22 -3.44 5.84 -11.67
N GLN A 23 -3.03 7.07 -11.38
CA GLN A 23 -1.92 7.37 -10.46
C GLN A 23 -2.11 6.73 -9.08
N ILE A 24 -3.34 6.70 -8.56
CA ILE A 24 -3.57 6.11 -7.23
C ILE A 24 -3.63 4.58 -7.31
N ASN A 25 -4.49 4.02 -8.15
CA ASN A 25 -4.69 2.56 -8.21
C ASN A 25 -3.51 1.83 -8.86
N GLN A 26 -3.14 2.23 -10.09
CA GLN A 26 -2.09 1.58 -10.87
C GLN A 26 -0.69 2.13 -10.56
N GLY A 27 -0.61 3.25 -9.84
CA GLY A 27 0.66 3.84 -9.39
C GLY A 27 0.93 3.53 -7.91
N LEU A 28 0.50 4.40 -7.00
CA LEU A 28 0.89 4.34 -5.58
C LEU A 28 0.44 3.04 -4.89
N MET A 29 -0.82 2.62 -5.04
CA MET A 29 -1.31 1.39 -4.44
C MET A 29 -0.61 0.15 -5.00
N ALA A 30 -0.39 0.09 -6.33
CA ALA A 30 0.38 -0.98 -6.93
C ALA A 30 1.81 -1.07 -6.38
N ARG A 31 2.48 0.08 -6.13
CA ARG A 31 3.79 0.11 -5.48
C ARG A 31 3.74 -0.43 -4.04
N VAL A 32 2.70 -0.10 -3.27
CA VAL A 32 2.50 -0.66 -1.92
C VAL A 32 2.29 -2.17 -1.96
N GLU A 33 1.46 -2.66 -2.88
CA GLU A 33 1.19 -4.09 -3.03
C GLU A 33 2.43 -4.86 -3.50
N ASN A 34 3.22 -4.29 -4.42
CA ASN A 34 4.48 -4.90 -4.85
C ASN A 34 5.51 -4.94 -3.71
N GLY A 35 5.66 -3.87 -2.93
CA GLY A 35 6.54 -3.87 -1.76
C GLY A 35 6.11 -4.90 -0.71
N ALA A 36 4.81 -5.01 -0.44
CA ALA A 36 4.26 -6.02 0.47
C ALA A 36 4.50 -7.44 -0.04
N ARG A 37 4.42 -7.65 -1.36
CA ARG A 37 4.73 -8.94 -1.99
C ARG A 37 6.21 -9.30 -1.85
N ALA A 38 7.11 -8.33 -2.03
CA ALA A 38 8.54 -8.54 -1.85
C ALA A 38 8.88 -8.97 -0.40
N CYS A 39 8.14 -8.46 0.59
CA CYS A 39 8.27 -8.91 1.99
C CYS A 39 7.88 -10.38 2.22
N LEU A 40 7.19 -11.04 1.27
CA LEU A 40 6.78 -12.44 1.37
C LEU A 40 7.78 -13.41 0.72
N GLU A 41 8.84 -12.90 0.09
CA GLU A 41 9.85 -13.74 -0.56
C GLU A 41 10.76 -14.43 0.47
N GLY A 42 11.29 -15.62 0.12
CA GLY A 42 12.18 -16.39 0.99
C GLY A 42 11.51 -16.84 2.29
N ASP A 43 12.10 -16.45 3.42
CA ASP A 43 11.62 -16.70 4.78
C ASP A 43 10.73 -15.56 5.34
N GLY A 44 10.33 -14.63 4.46
CA GLY A 44 9.52 -13.48 4.81
C GLY A 44 8.06 -13.81 5.09
N SER A 45 7.42 -12.98 5.91
CA SER A 45 5.97 -13.02 6.15
C SER A 45 5.43 -11.62 6.43
N VAL A 46 4.13 -11.42 6.20
CA VAL A 46 3.45 -10.15 6.50
C VAL A 46 2.21 -10.43 7.33
N ALA A 47 2.16 -9.85 8.54
CA ALA A 47 1.00 -9.86 9.40
C ALA A 47 0.28 -8.50 9.39
N ASP A 48 -0.95 -8.46 9.91
CA ASP A 48 -1.74 -7.24 10.13
C ASP A 48 -1.88 -6.30 8.91
N TYR A 49 -1.86 -6.86 7.69
CA TYR A 49 -2.11 -6.08 6.49
C TYR A 49 -3.55 -5.53 6.53
N ARG A 50 -3.67 -4.22 6.68
CA ARG A 50 -4.94 -3.53 6.86
C ARG A 50 -4.97 -2.27 6.01
N VAL A 51 -6.07 -2.10 5.28
CA VAL A 51 -6.39 -0.87 4.56
C VAL A 51 -7.58 -0.19 5.23
N ARG A 52 -7.42 1.06 5.65
CA ARG A 52 -8.47 1.90 6.22
C ARG A 52 -8.69 3.12 5.34
N LEU A 53 -9.92 3.32 4.94
CA LEU A 53 -10.32 4.47 4.15
C LEU A 53 -10.77 5.62 5.05
N ARG A 54 -10.40 6.84 4.70
CA ARG A 54 -11.01 8.06 5.23
C ARG A 54 -11.92 8.65 4.17
N TYR A 55 -13.16 8.94 4.54
CA TYR A 55 -14.07 9.75 3.74
C TYR A 55 -14.12 11.16 4.33
N PRO A 56 -14.12 12.21 3.49
CA PRO A 56 -14.13 13.59 3.98
C PRO A 56 -15.42 13.92 4.74
N ASP A 57 -16.55 13.31 4.37
CA ASP A 57 -17.85 13.43 5.02
C ASP A 57 -18.71 12.17 4.80
N ARG A 58 -19.94 12.18 5.33
CA ARG A 58 -20.88 11.03 5.27
C ARG A 58 -21.57 10.85 3.91
N LYS A 59 -21.52 11.85 3.03
CA LYS A 59 -22.14 11.83 1.69
C LYS A 59 -21.13 11.51 0.59
N ALA A 60 -19.84 11.64 0.88
CA ALA A 60 -18.77 11.36 -0.07
C ALA A 60 -18.80 9.90 -0.55
N LEU A 61 -18.81 9.72 -1.87
CA LEU A 61 -18.79 8.39 -2.51
C LEU A 61 -17.38 7.83 -2.71
N ALA A 62 -16.37 8.69 -2.60
CA ALA A 62 -14.96 8.33 -2.71
C ALA A 62 -14.21 8.77 -1.45
N PRO A 63 -13.26 7.96 -0.96
CA PRO A 63 -12.38 8.39 0.12
C PRO A 63 -11.43 9.46 -0.38
N ASP A 64 -10.85 10.22 0.54
CA ASP A 64 -9.80 11.19 0.24
C ASP A 64 -8.42 10.74 0.75
N ARG A 65 -8.38 9.73 1.63
CA ARG A 65 -7.13 9.09 2.09
C ARG A 65 -7.27 7.58 2.22
N ILE A 66 -6.17 6.90 1.94
CA ILE A 66 -6.00 5.45 2.08
C ILE A 66 -4.87 5.20 3.06
N HIS A 67 -5.19 4.63 4.21
CA HIS A 67 -4.20 4.28 5.24
C HIS A 67 -3.90 2.80 5.14
N VAL A 68 -2.65 2.44 4.93
CA VAL A 68 -2.19 1.05 4.87
C VAL A 68 -1.25 0.80 6.04
N THR A 69 -1.51 -0.25 6.80
CA THR A 69 -0.59 -0.75 7.83
C THR A 69 -0.28 -2.21 7.55
N MET A 70 0.94 -2.62 7.87
CA MET A 70 1.34 -4.03 7.83
C MET A 70 2.56 -4.25 8.71
N THR A 71 2.78 -5.51 9.08
CA THR A 71 3.83 -5.94 9.99
C THR A 71 4.66 -7.03 9.31
N PRO A 72 5.62 -6.68 8.44
CA PRO A 72 6.55 -7.65 7.87
C PRO A 72 7.49 -8.24 8.92
N LYS A 73 7.83 -9.52 8.74
CA LYS A 73 8.87 -10.23 9.48
C LYS A 73 9.81 -10.89 8.48
N ILE A 74 11.06 -10.43 8.45
CA ILE A 74 12.13 -10.92 7.56
C ILE A 74 13.27 -11.43 8.43
N SER A 75 13.70 -12.68 8.22
CA SER A 75 14.79 -13.32 8.98
C SER A 75 14.66 -13.14 10.50
N GLY A 76 13.45 -13.38 11.01
CA GLY A 76 13.13 -13.27 12.43
C GLY A 76 12.84 -11.84 12.94
N VAL A 77 13.22 -10.80 12.18
CA VAL A 77 13.07 -9.39 12.60
C VAL A 77 11.74 -8.84 12.12
N THR A 78 10.94 -8.35 13.06
CA THR A 78 9.62 -7.74 12.79
C THR A 78 9.74 -6.22 12.68
N ARG A 79 9.11 -5.63 11.66
CA ARG A 79 9.02 -4.18 11.46
C ARG A 79 7.57 -3.79 11.19
N ARG A 80 7.22 -2.52 11.43
CA ARG A 80 5.89 -1.99 11.13
C ARG A 80 5.99 -0.97 10.02
N ILE A 81 5.18 -1.15 8.98
CA ILE A 81 5.00 -0.18 7.91
C ILE A 81 3.65 0.51 8.13
N THR A 82 3.63 1.84 8.03
CA THR A 82 2.42 2.65 8.05
C THR A 82 2.52 3.70 6.95
N LEU A 83 1.59 3.66 6.01
CA LEU A 83 1.52 4.56 4.86
C LEU A 83 0.15 5.24 4.85
N THR A 84 0.13 6.54 4.60
CA THR A 84 -1.11 7.31 4.44
C THR A 84 -1.07 8.00 3.09
N LEU A 85 -1.75 7.43 2.11
CA LEU A 85 -1.75 7.90 0.74
C LEU A 85 -2.93 8.86 0.50
N PRO A 86 -2.73 9.93 -0.29
CA PRO A 86 -3.84 10.71 -0.81
C PRO A 86 -4.63 9.87 -1.84
N ASN A 87 -5.94 10.11 -1.94
CA ASN A 87 -6.77 9.62 -3.03
C ASN A 87 -7.26 10.79 -3.87
N ASP A 88 -6.32 11.48 -4.52
CA ASP A 88 -6.60 12.65 -5.36
C ASP A 88 -5.68 12.68 -6.57
N THR A 89 -5.96 13.59 -7.50
CA THR A 89 -5.04 13.87 -8.61
C THR A 89 -3.77 14.51 -8.06
N LEU A 90 -2.62 13.94 -8.41
CA LEU A 90 -1.31 14.42 -7.97
C LEU A 90 -0.57 15.06 -9.13
N SER A 91 0.18 16.13 -8.83
CA SER A 91 1.25 16.56 -9.72
C SER A 91 2.33 15.46 -9.84
N GLU A 92 3.14 15.53 -10.89
CA GLU A 92 4.24 14.59 -11.11
C GLU A 92 5.21 14.57 -9.92
N GLN A 93 5.60 15.75 -9.43
CA GLN A 93 6.49 15.89 -8.27
C GLN A 93 5.91 15.26 -6.99
N GLU A 94 4.61 15.44 -6.74
CA GLU A 94 3.95 14.81 -5.58
C GLU A 94 3.88 13.29 -5.73
N PHE A 95 3.57 12.80 -6.93
CA PHE A 95 3.51 11.38 -7.22
C PHE A 95 4.87 10.70 -6.99
N ASP A 96 5.95 11.30 -7.49
CA ASP A 96 7.31 10.77 -7.32
C ASP A 96 7.74 10.81 -5.86
N ALA A 97 7.49 11.91 -5.15
CA ALA A 97 7.77 12.01 -3.72
C ALA A 97 7.03 10.93 -2.90
N TRP A 98 5.79 10.61 -3.26
CA TRP A 98 5.08 9.47 -2.65
C TRP A 98 5.68 8.13 -3.02
N GLY A 99 6.08 7.96 -4.28
CA GLY A 99 6.80 6.79 -4.76
C GLY A 99 8.07 6.50 -3.95
N GLU A 100 8.89 7.52 -3.71
CA GLU A 100 10.11 7.41 -2.90
C GLU A 100 9.82 7.09 -1.44
N ARG A 101 8.79 7.70 -0.85
CA ARG A 101 8.35 7.42 0.53
C ARG A 101 7.93 5.96 0.69
N ILE A 102 7.16 5.43 -0.25
CA ILE A 102 6.76 4.02 -0.26
C ILE A 102 7.99 3.13 -0.35
N ALA A 103 8.87 3.39 -1.32
CA ALA A 103 10.08 2.59 -1.51
C ALA A 103 10.94 2.58 -0.24
N ARG A 104 11.20 3.76 0.34
CA ARG A 104 11.97 3.90 1.59
C ARG A 104 11.37 3.08 2.74
N ALA A 105 10.05 3.12 2.93
CA ALA A 105 9.39 2.38 4.00
C ALA A 105 9.61 0.86 3.86
N PHE A 106 9.59 0.32 2.64
CA PHE A 106 9.87 -1.10 2.39
C PHE A 106 11.35 -1.45 2.55
N ARG A 107 12.27 -0.54 2.18
CA ARG A 107 13.71 -0.73 2.44
C ARG A 107 14.05 -0.76 3.92
N GLU A 108 13.49 0.16 4.69
CA GLU A 108 13.65 0.20 6.15
C GLU A 108 13.06 -1.05 6.82
N ALA A 109 12.05 -1.68 6.18
CA ALA A 109 11.49 -2.95 6.58
C ALA A 109 12.26 -4.18 6.07
N ARG A 110 13.32 -3.98 5.27
CA ARG A 110 14.16 -5.02 4.63
C ARG A 110 13.39 -5.92 3.66
N CYS A 111 12.39 -5.36 2.99
CA CYS A 111 11.65 -6.08 1.98
C CYS A 111 12.26 -5.98 0.57
N ASP A 112 13.30 -5.16 0.38
CA ASP A 112 14.13 -5.14 -0.81
C ASP A 112 15.34 -6.06 -0.62
N ARG A 113 15.35 -7.19 -1.32
CA ARG A 113 16.59 -7.94 -1.50
C ARG A 113 17.39 -7.31 -2.62
N ASP A 114 18.01 -6.17 -2.33
CA ASP A 114 19.15 -5.65 -3.10
C ASP A 114 20.19 -5.09 -2.13
N GLY A 115 21.01 -6.01 -1.64
CA GLY A 115 22.31 -5.78 -1.02
C GLY A 115 23.30 -6.84 -1.51
N ALA A 116 23.25 -7.15 -2.81
CA ALA A 116 24.25 -7.94 -3.53
C ALA A 116 24.98 -7.02 -4.53
#